data_AF-A0A2V8MVV8-F1
#
_entry.id   AF-A0A2V8MVV8-F1
#
_cell.length_a   1.000
_cell.length_b   1.000
_cell.length_c   1.000
_cell.angle_alpha   90.00
_cell.angle_beta   90.00
_cell.angle_gamma   90.00
#
_symmetry.space_group_name_H-M   'P 1'
#
loop_
_entity.id
_entity.type
_entity.pdbx_description
1 polymer ?
#
loop_
_entity_poly.entity_id
_entity_poly.type
_entity_poly.pdbx_seq_one_letter_code
_entity_poly.pdbx_strand_id
1 'polypeptide(L)'
;MVKVNDHANLSLMIDTDRLEIAPAARISGIASVPGDKSISHRLAMIAAVAEGTTTIENFAESADCVSTLECLRRLGVSITRNGTTVTIEGRGLRGLTAPSQHLDAGNSGTTVRLMAGLVAGFPFESVFIGDESLSRRPMQRIIEPLSNHCGGLAQPSTRETTITFL
;
A
#
# COMPACT_ATOMS: atom_id res chain seq x y z
N MET A 1 -17.33 26.72 19.46
CA MET A 1 -18.62 26.76 18.75
C MET A 1 -18.55 27.85 17.70
N VAL A 2 -18.06 27.54 16.49
CA VAL A 2 -18.08 28.49 15.37
C VAL A 2 -19.39 28.25 14.63
N LYS A 3 -20.32 29.19 14.75
CA LYS A 3 -21.51 29.25 13.90
C LYS A 3 -21.06 29.62 12.50
N VAL A 4 -21.31 28.73 11.54
CA VAL A 4 -21.25 29.02 10.12
C VAL A 4 -22.66 29.49 9.74
N ASN A 5 -22.87 30.80 9.72
CA ASN A 5 -23.99 31.41 9.02
C ASN A 5 -23.41 32.20 7.86
N ASP A 6 -23.58 31.72 6.65
CA ASP A 6 -24.56 32.33 5.75
C ASP A 6 -24.68 31.49 4.49
N HIS A 7 -25.90 30.98 4.28
CA HIS A 7 -26.34 30.40 3.03
C HIS A 7 -26.55 31.54 2.03
N ALA A 8 -25.50 31.92 1.31
CA ALA A 8 -25.63 32.71 0.10
C ALA A 8 -24.94 31.96 -1.04
N ASN A 9 -25.75 31.64 -2.06
CA ASN A 9 -25.37 31.07 -3.35
C ASN A 9 -23.94 31.41 -3.77
N LEU A 10 -23.06 30.42 -3.76
CA LEU A 10 -21.78 30.50 -4.43
C LEU A 10 -21.59 29.21 -5.22
N SER A 11 -22.31 29.13 -6.33
CA SER A 11 -21.99 28.29 -7.47
C SER A 11 -20.66 28.75 -8.08
N LEU A 12 -19.57 28.68 -7.31
CA LEU A 12 -18.23 28.82 -7.86
C LEU A 12 -17.92 27.51 -8.58
N MET A 13 -17.82 27.59 -9.90
CA MET A 13 -16.94 26.69 -10.65
C MET A 13 -15.56 26.80 -9.99
N ILE A 14 -15.24 25.88 -9.10
CA ILE A 14 -13.87 25.67 -8.65
C ILE A 14 -13.18 25.07 -9.86
N ASP A 15 -12.32 25.86 -10.50
CA ASP A 15 -11.34 25.33 -11.44
C ASP A 15 -10.40 24.41 -10.64
N THR A 16 -10.65 23.10 -10.70
CA THR A 16 -9.98 22.08 -9.87
C THR A 16 -8.47 22.02 -10.08
N ASP A 17 -7.94 22.65 -11.12
CA ASP A 17 -6.53 22.60 -11.50
C ASP A 17 -5.68 23.73 -10.87
N ARG A 18 -6.30 24.72 -10.22
CA ARG A 18 -5.57 25.86 -9.65
C ARG A 18 -6.08 26.30 -8.29
N LEU A 19 -5.21 26.20 -7.29
CA LEU A 19 -5.42 26.72 -5.94
C LEU A 19 -4.56 27.99 -5.74
N GLU A 20 -5.21 29.13 -5.49
CA GLU A 20 -4.51 30.35 -5.09
C GLU A 20 -4.44 30.45 -3.57
N ILE A 21 -3.23 30.61 -3.03
CA ILE A 21 -2.96 30.70 -1.59
C ILE A 21 -2.56 32.14 -1.25
N ALA A 22 -3.33 32.78 -0.37
CA ALA A 22 -3.04 34.11 0.14
C ALA A 22 -2.40 34.07 1.55
N PRO A 23 -1.63 35.08 1.96
CA PRO A 23 -1.03 35.14 3.29
C PRO A 23 -2.07 35.09 4.42
N ALA A 24 -1.83 34.23 5.43
CA ALA A 24 -2.63 34.18 6.64
C ALA A 24 -1.95 34.96 7.78
N ALA A 25 -2.71 35.83 8.46
CA ALA A 25 -2.19 36.61 9.59
C ALA A 25 -1.88 35.74 10.83
N ARG A 26 -2.63 34.65 11.03
CA ARG A 26 -2.44 33.67 12.12
C ARG A 26 -3.17 32.37 11.77
N ILE A 27 -2.58 31.22 12.14
CA ILE A 27 -3.26 29.91 12.15
C ILE A 27 -3.31 29.41 13.60
N SER A 28 -4.50 29.03 14.08
CA SER A 28 -4.69 28.47 15.42
C SER A 28 -5.83 27.46 15.43
N GLY A 29 -5.60 26.28 16.04
CA GLY A 29 -6.60 25.23 16.13
C GLY A 29 -5.97 23.89 16.48
N ILE A 30 -6.80 22.84 16.50
CA ILE A 30 -6.38 21.44 16.63
C ILE A 30 -6.80 20.73 15.36
N ALA A 31 -5.90 19.94 14.79
CA ALA A 31 -6.17 19.11 13.62
C ALA A 31 -5.76 17.67 13.91
N SER A 32 -6.59 16.73 13.45
CA SER A 32 -6.21 15.32 13.38
C SER A 32 -5.49 15.08 12.07
N VAL A 33 -4.36 14.38 12.13
CA VAL A 33 -3.61 13.99 10.94
C VAL A 33 -4.02 12.58 10.50
N PRO A 34 -4.03 12.29 9.19
CA PRO A 34 -4.29 10.94 8.71
C PRO A 34 -3.22 9.97 9.21
N GLY A 35 -3.53 8.68 9.14
CA GLY A 35 -2.59 7.60 9.40
C GLY A 35 -1.27 7.75 8.64
N ASP A 36 -0.18 7.34 9.27
CA ASP A 36 1.12 7.32 8.62
C ASP A 36 1.17 6.18 7.57
N LYS A 37 1.46 6.54 6.33
CA LYS A 37 1.53 5.61 5.19
C LYS A 37 2.59 4.54 5.41
N SER A 38 3.76 4.92 5.88
CA SER A 38 4.90 4.02 6.11
C SER A 38 4.60 2.97 7.17
N ILE A 39 4.00 3.37 8.28
CA ILE A 39 3.59 2.48 9.37
C ILE A 39 2.45 1.58 8.90
N SER A 40 1.46 2.12 8.20
CA SER A 40 0.31 1.37 7.68
C SER A 40 0.74 0.19 6.79
N HIS A 41 1.64 0.42 5.83
CA HIS A 41 2.22 -0.65 5.01
C HIS A 41 2.84 -1.77 5.86
N ARG A 42 3.71 -1.39 6.80
CA ARG A 42 4.49 -2.34 7.60
C ARG A 42 3.61 -3.13 8.56
N LEU A 43 2.68 -2.47 9.25
CA LEU A 43 1.74 -3.13 10.14
C LEU A 43 0.87 -4.14 9.38
N ALA A 44 0.38 -3.79 8.18
CA ALA A 44 -0.40 -4.73 7.37
C ALA A 44 0.41 -5.98 7.00
N MET A 45 1.65 -5.81 6.55
CA MET A 45 2.53 -6.93 6.16
C MET A 45 2.92 -7.80 7.35
N ILE A 46 3.26 -7.20 8.48
CA ILE A 46 3.61 -7.93 9.71
C ILE A 46 2.39 -8.68 10.24
N ALA A 47 1.23 -8.03 10.30
CA ALA A 47 -0.02 -8.65 10.75
C ALA A 47 -0.41 -9.85 9.88
N ALA A 48 -0.19 -9.78 8.57
CA ALA A 48 -0.52 -10.86 7.65
C ALA A 48 0.27 -12.15 7.92
N VAL A 49 1.51 -12.05 8.40
CA VAL A 49 2.36 -13.22 8.73
C VAL A 49 2.46 -13.49 10.24
N ALA A 50 1.79 -12.68 11.06
CA ALA A 50 1.62 -12.96 12.48
C ALA A 50 0.63 -14.11 12.71
N GLU A 51 0.62 -14.66 13.92
CA GLU A 51 -0.44 -15.57 14.37
C GLU A 51 -1.59 -14.77 14.99
N GLY A 52 -2.83 -15.22 14.75
CA GLY A 52 -4.03 -14.61 15.33
C GLY A 52 -4.54 -13.40 14.56
N THR A 53 -5.41 -12.61 15.20
CA THR A 53 -6.07 -11.44 14.59
C THR A 53 -5.43 -10.15 15.06
N THR A 54 -5.11 -9.25 14.14
CA THR A 54 -4.59 -7.91 14.43
C THR A 54 -5.61 -6.86 13.97
N THR A 55 -5.91 -5.89 14.84
CA THR A 55 -6.70 -4.70 14.48
C THR A 55 -5.80 -3.48 14.49
N ILE A 56 -5.80 -2.73 13.40
CA ILE A 56 -5.02 -1.51 13.19
C ILE A 56 -6.00 -0.35 13.11
N GLU A 57 -5.85 0.61 14.02
CA GLU A 57 -6.61 1.86 14.01
C GLU A 57 -5.83 2.97 13.29
N ASN A 58 -6.56 3.98 12.81
CA ASN A 58 -5.99 5.11 12.05
C ASN A 58 -5.07 4.66 10.90
N PHE A 59 -5.49 3.64 10.16
CA PHE A 59 -4.79 3.17 8.97
C PHE A 59 -4.86 4.21 7.85
N ALA A 60 -3.72 4.47 7.20
CA ALA A 60 -3.62 5.46 6.14
C ALA A 60 -4.52 5.11 4.95
N GLU A 61 -5.35 6.06 4.52
CA GLU A 61 -6.33 5.86 3.43
C GLU A 61 -5.72 6.01 2.02
N SER A 62 -4.40 6.12 1.93
CA SER A 62 -3.72 6.29 0.65
C SER A 62 -3.95 5.09 -0.28
N ALA A 63 -4.07 5.36 -1.59
CA ALA A 63 -4.20 4.32 -2.61
C ALA A 63 -3.09 3.26 -2.51
N ASP A 64 -1.86 3.69 -2.21
CA ASP A 64 -0.74 2.79 -1.94
C ASP A 64 -1.01 1.77 -0.82
N CYS A 65 -1.53 2.23 0.32
CA CYS A 65 -1.81 1.33 1.44
C CYS A 65 -2.96 0.38 1.10
N VAL A 66 -3.93 0.83 0.30
CA VAL A 66 -4.99 -0.04 -0.24
C VAL A 66 -4.40 -1.11 -1.16
N SER A 67 -3.46 -0.77 -2.05
CA SER A 67 -2.77 -1.75 -2.90
C SER A 67 -2.02 -2.80 -2.08
N THR A 68 -1.44 -2.44 -0.93
CA THR A 68 -0.85 -3.43 -0.02
C THR A 68 -1.90 -4.40 0.52
N LEU A 69 -3.05 -3.89 0.98
CA LEU A 69 -4.11 -4.77 1.49
C LEU A 69 -4.62 -5.72 0.40
N GLU A 70 -4.80 -5.25 -0.83
CA GLU A 70 -5.24 -6.15 -1.91
C GLU A 70 -4.20 -7.19 -2.33
N CYS A 71 -2.91 -6.83 -2.34
CA CYS A 71 -1.86 -7.83 -2.52
C CYS A 71 -1.93 -8.91 -1.45
N LEU A 72 -2.13 -8.53 -0.18
CA LEU A 72 -2.23 -9.48 0.93
C LEU A 72 -3.49 -10.36 0.83
N ARG A 73 -4.63 -9.80 0.41
CA ARG A 73 -5.84 -10.61 0.15
C ARG A 73 -5.60 -11.66 -0.93
N ARG A 74 -4.89 -11.31 -2.01
CA ARG A 74 -4.52 -12.26 -3.08
C ARG A 74 -3.59 -13.37 -2.59
N LEU A 75 -2.79 -13.09 -1.56
CA LEU A 75 -1.94 -14.08 -0.87
C LEU A 75 -2.70 -14.90 0.19
N GLY A 76 -4.04 -14.85 0.16
CA GLY A 76 -4.91 -15.65 0.99
C GLY A 76 -5.17 -15.06 2.39
N VAL A 77 -4.81 -13.81 2.66
CA VAL A 77 -5.04 -13.18 3.97
C VAL A 77 -6.48 -12.65 4.07
N SER A 78 -7.19 -12.97 5.15
CA SER A 78 -8.53 -12.40 5.41
C SER A 78 -8.37 -11.00 6.01
N ILE A 79 -8.90 -9.99 5.31
CA ILE A 79 -8.75 -8.58 5.67
C ILE A 79 -10.10 -7.86 5.56
N THR A 80 -10.58 -7.38 6.70
CA THR A 80 -11.77 -6.51 6.78
C THR A 80 -11.34 -5.07 7.03
N ARG A 81 -11.94 -4.11 6.33
CA ARG A 81 -11.70 -2.68 6.54
C ARG A 81 -13.00 -1.95 6.78
N ASN A 82 -13.05 -1.14 7.84
CA ASN A 82 -14.14 -0.24 8.17
C ASN A 82 -13.57 1.16 8.42
N GLY A 83 -13.70 2.05 7.44
CA GLY A 83 -13.06 3.37 7.45
C GLY A 83 -11.53 3.26 7.55
N THR A 84 -10.97 3.86 8.61
CA THR A 84 -9.53 3.80 8.93
C THR A 84 -9.17 2.62 9.83
N THR A 85 -10.11 1.75 10.18
CA THR A 85 -9.83 0.56 10.97
C THR A 85 -9.70 -0.66 10.07
N VAL A 86 -8.61 -1.40 10.21
CA VAL A 86 -8.32 -2.61 9.41
C VAL A 86 -8.10 -3.78 10.35
N THR A 87 -8.83 -4.87 10.14
CA THR A 87 -8.66 -6.14 10.86
C THR A 87 -8.09 -7.18 9.91
N ILE A 88 -6.99 -7.82 10.32
CA ILE A 88 -6.22 -8.78 9.53
C ILE A 88 -6.14 -10.08 10.33
N GLU A 89 -6.60 -11.18 9.73
CA GLU A 89 -6.39 -12.52 10.27
C GLU A 89 -5.05 -13.04 9.75
N GLY A 90 -4.05 -13.03 10.63
CA GLY A 90 -2.70 -13.46 10.33
C GLY A 90 -2.65 -14.94 9.99
N ARG A 91 -1.78 -15.27 9.02
CA ARG A 91 -1.60 -16.62 8.49
C ARG A 91 -0.37 -17.33 9.07
N GLY A 92 0.38 -16.70 9.96
CA GLY A 92 1.68 -17.20 10.41
C GLY A 92 2.75 -17.15 9.32
N LEU A 93 4.01 -17.45 9.69
CA LEU A 93 5.18 -17.29 8.82
C LEU A 93 5.19 -18.17 7.56
N ARG A 94 4.30 -19.18 7.48
CA ARG A 94 4.22 -20.14 6.36
C ARG A 94 2.82 -20.28 5.76
N GLY A 95 1.85 -19.48 6.20
CA GLY A 95 0.45 -19.68 5.80
C GLY A 95 -0.04 -18.79 4.65
N LEU A 96 0.82 -18.00 4.02
CA LEU A 96 0.46 -17.33 2.77
C LEU A 96 0.32 -18.36 1.65
N THR A 97 -0.58 -18.10 0.71
CA THR A 97 -0.85 -18.97 -0.43
C THR A 97 -0.43 -18.33 -1.74
N ALA A 98 -0.11 -19.15 -2.73
CA ALA A 98 0.18 -18.69 -4.09
C ALA A 98 -0.98 -17.80 -4.60
N PRO A 99 -0.68 -16.61 -5.15
CA PRO A 99 -1.72 -15.71 -5.60
C PRO A 99 -2.33 -16.22 -6.91
N SER A 100 -3.66 -16.13 -7.02
CA SER A 100 -4.39 -16.56 -8.25
C SER A 100 -4.28 -15.57 -9.41
N GLN A 101 -3.78 -14.36 -9.14
CA GLN A 101 -3.59 -13.28 -10.09
C GLN A 101 -2.33 -12.49 -9.74
N HIS A 102 -1.86 -11.66 -10.67
CA HIS A 102 -0.73 -10.75 -10.41
C HIS A 102 -1.00 -9.86 -9.18
N LEU A 103 0.04 -9.49 -8.45
CA LEU A 103 -0.02 -8.58 -7.31
C LEU A 103 0.10 -7.14 -7.82
N ASP A 104 -1.01 -6.41 -7.83
CA ASP A 104 -1.06 -5.03 -8.33
C ASP A 104 -0.68 -4.04 -7.22
N ALA A 105 0.51 -3.43 -7.38
CA ALA A 105 1.03 -2.45 -6.46
C ALA A 105 0.58 -1.00 -6.81
N GLY A 106 -0.14 -0.79 -7.91
CA GLY A 106 -0.52 0.55 -8.39
C GLY A 106 0.72 1.43 -8.61
N ASN A 107 0.76 2.60 -7.95
CA ASN A 107 1.94 3.47 -7.93
C ASN A 107 2.94 3.14 -6.78
N SER A 108 2.60 2.18 -5.93
CA SER A 108 3.25 2.00 -4.64
C SER A 108 4.58 1.27 -4.72
N GLY A 109 5.65 2.07 -4.81
CA GLY A 109 7.03 1.59 -4.71
C GLY A 109 7.37 0.95 -3.36
N THR A 110 6.61 1.24 -2.30
CA THR A 110 6.77 0.60 -0.99
C THR A 110 6.15 -0.80 -1.01
N THR A 111 4.93 -0.92 -1.56
CA THR A 111 4.22 -2.20 -1.67
C THR A 111 5.08 -3.21 -2.41
N VAL A 112 5.45 -2.94 -3.67
CA VAL A 112 6.21 -3.90 -4.49
C VAL A 112 7.54 -4.30 -3.82
N ARG A 113 8.27 -3.35 -3.24
CA ARG A 113 9.61 -3.64 -2.72
C ARG A 113 9.62 -4.44 -1.44
N LEU A 114 8.71 -4.13 -0.52
CA LEU A 114 8.62 -4.87 0.74
C LEU A 114 7.91 -6.21 0.54
N MET A 115 6.85 -6.24 -0.28
CA MET A 115 6.14 -7.48 -0.59
C MET A 115 7.02 -8.46 -1.36
N ALA A 116 7.86 -8.00 -2.29
CA ALA A 116 8.82 -8.87 -2.97
C ALA A 116 9.74 -9.59 -1.98
N GLY A 117 10.26 -8.88 -0.98
CA GLY A 117 11.06 -9.49 0.09
C GLY A 117 10.25 -10.42 0.99
N LEU A 118 8.98 -10.10 1.25
CA LEU A 118 8.07 -10.94 2.03
C LEU A 118 7.80 -12.28 1.34
N VAL A 119 7.41 -12.25 0.06
CA VAL A 119 7.02 -13.46 -0.69
C VAL A 119 8.23 -14.27 -1.16
N ALA A 120 9.44 -13.69 -1.17
CA ALA A 120 10.68 -14.40 -1.49
C ALA A 120 10.96 -15.61 -0.60
N GLY A 121 10.39 -15.65 0.61
CA GLY A 121 10.54 -16.77 1.54
C GLY A 121 9.52 -17.90 1.34
N PHE A 122 8.64 -17.82 0.35
CA PHE A 122 7.56 -18.78 0.13
C PHE A 122 7.78 -19.61 -1.15
N PRO A 123 7.40 -20.91 -1.15
CA PRO A 123 7.63 -21.82 -2.27
C PRO A 123 6.53 -21.67 -3.35
N PHE A 124 6.34 -20.46 -3.86
CA PHE A 124 5.42 -20.18 -4.96
C PHE A 124 5.84 -18.96 -5.78
N GLU A 125 5.34 -18.90 -7.01
CA GLU A 125 5.55 -17.77 -7.91
C GLU A 125 4.66 -16.56 -7.55
N SER A 126 5.16 -15.35 -7.75
CA SER A 126 4.40 -14.11 -7.59
C SER A 126 4.82 -13.06 -8.61
N VAL A 127 3.87 -12.55 -9.40
CA VAL A 127 4.13 -11.51 -10.40
C VAL A 127 3.66 -10.17 -9.87
N PHE A 128 4.51 -9.14 -9.86
CA PHE A 128 4.11 -7.79 -9.46
C PHE A 128 3.90 -6.89 -10.68
N ILE A 129 2.76 -6.20 -10.69
CA ILE A 129 2.43 -5.19 -11.70
C ILE A 129 2.20 -3.83 -11.04
N GLY A 130 2.21 -2.78 -11.86
CA GLY A 130 1.98 -1.42 -11.42
C GLY A 130 1.62 -0.50 -12.58
N ASP A 131 1.37 0.76 -12.27
CA ASP A 131 1.10 1.78 -13.29
C ASP A 131 2.36 2.16 -14.09
N GLU A 132 2.19 2.99 -15.12
CA GLU A 132 3.28 3.43 -15.99
C GLU A 132 4.42 4.15 -15.23
N SER A 133 4.11 4.84 -14.14
CA SER A 133 5.11 5.52 -13.31
C SER A 133 5.91 4.50 -12.50
N LEU A 134 5.25 3.53 -11.86
CA LEU A 134 5.90 2.49 -11.08
C LEU A 134 6.76 1.58 -11.97
N SER A 135 6.26 1.17 -13.13
CA SER A 135 6.97 0.30 -14.07
C SER A 135 8.27 0.90 -14.63
N ARG A 136 8.45 2.23 -14.55
CA ARG A 136 9.70 2.91 -14.91
C ARG A 136 10.71 3.00 -13.75
N ARG A 137 10.31 2.68 -12.52
CA ARG A 137 11.20 2.82 -11.35
C ARG A 137 12.22 1.68 -11.32
N PRO A 138 13.49 1.94 -10.97
CA PRO A 138 14.50 0.90 -10.88
C PRO A 138 14.17 -0.07 -9.74
N MET A 139 14.08 -1.37 -10.08
CA MET A 139 13.88 -2.48 -9.13
C MET A 139 15.15 -3.32 -8.92
N GLN A 140 16.24 -3.01 -9.63
CA GLN A 140 17.50 -3.78 -9.52
C GLN A 140 18.00 -3.92 -8.08
N ARG A 141 17.85 -2.86 -7.29
CA ARG A 141 18.26 -2.82 -5.87
C ARG A 141 17.60 -3.86 -4.97
N ILE A 142 16.47 -4.43 -5.38
CA ILE A 142 15.80 -5.53 -4.66
C ILE A 142 15.93 -6.85 -5.41
N ILE A 143 15.90 -6.82 -6.75
CA ILE A 143 15.99 -8.00 -7.60
C ILE A 143 17.33 -8.70 -7.37
N GLU A 144 18.44 -7.96 -7.44
CA GLU A 144 19.78 -8.53 -7.30
C GLU A 144 20.02 -9.24 -5.96
N PRO A 145 19.76 -8.62 -4.78
CA PRO A 145 19.94 -9.32 -3.53
C PRO A 145 18.98 -10.50 -3.35
N LEU A 146 17.72 -10.40 -3.81
CA LEU A 146 16.75 -11.49 -3.68
C LEU A 146 17.13 -12.69 -4.56
N SER A 147 17.60 -12.46 -5.79
CA SER A 147 18.06 -13.53 -6.66
C SER A 147 19.30 -14.24 -6.11
N ASN A 148 20.23 -13.48 -5.54
CA ASN A 148 21.50 -14.04 -5.04
C ASN A 148 21.34 -14.84 -3.73
N HIS A 149 20.37 -14.50 -2.88
CA HIS A 149 20.29 -15.05 -1.52
C HIS A 149 19.03 -15.87 -1.24
N CYS A 150 17.95 -15.68 -2.00
CA CYS A 150 16.67 -16.34 -1.76
C CYS A 150 16.35 -17.41 -2.82
N GLY A 151 17.26 -17.71 -3.74
CA GLY A 151 17.08 -18.75 -4.77
C GLY A 151 16.04 -18.41 -5.85
N GLY A 152 15.43 -17.23 -5.80
CA GLY A 152 14.44 -16.78 -6.77
C GLY A 152 15.04 -16.33 -8.09
N LEU A 153 14.39 -16.66 -9.19
CA LEU A 153 14.66 -16.06 -10.50
C LEU A 153 13.82 -14.79 -10.63
N ALA A 154 14.27 -13.68 -10.03
CA ALA A 154 13.66 -12.39 -10.29
C ALA A 154 14.07 -11.92 -11.70
N GLN A 155 13.14 -11.97 -12.67
CA GLN A 155 13.40 -11.58 -14.05
C GLN A 155 12.69 -10.27 -14.38
N PRO A 156 13.43 -9.20 -14.74
CA PRO A 156 12.79 -7.99 -15.21
C PRO A 156 12.10 -8.26 -16.56
N SER A 157 10.77 -8.08 -16.64
CA SER A 157 10.08 -7.99 -17.93
C SER A 157 9.87 -6.52 -18.30
N THR A 158 9.79 -6.23 -19.60
CA THR A 158 9.84 -4.87 -20.17
C THR A 158 8.64 -3.98 -19.84
N ARG A 159 7.61 -4.49 -19.13
CA ARG A 159 6.47 -3.71 -18.59
C ARG A 159 5.95 -4.20 -17.23
N GLU A 160 6.37 -5.36 -16.76
CA GLU A 160 5.91 -6.00 -15.51
C GLU A 160 7.14 -6.45 -14.70
N THR A 161 7.17 -6.17 -13.40
CA THR A 161 8.24 -6.70 -12.56
C THR A 161 7.84 -8.11 -12.13
N THR A 162 8.16 -9.08 -12.98
CA THR A 162 7.96 -10.50 -12.67
C THR A 162 9.03 -10.95 -11.68
N ILE A 163 8.62 -11.36 -10.49
CA ILE A 163 9.56 -11.86 -9.47
C ILE A 163 9.21 -13.31 -9.18
N THR A 164 9.73 -14.21 -10.02
CA THR A 164 9.47 -15.64 -9.89
C THR A 164 10.37 -16.24 -8.80
N PHE A 165 9.78 -16.75 -7.73
CA PHE A 165 10.47 -17.56 -6.73
C PHE A 165 10.08 -19.04 -6.95
N LEU A 166 11.09 -19.93 -6.99
CA LEU A 166 10.93 -21.39 -7.08
C LEU A 166 11.20 -22.02 -5.72
#